data_AF-A0A427U8Y4-F1
#
_entry.id   AF-A0A427U8Y4-F1
#
_cell.length_a   1.000
_cell.length_b   1.000
_cell.length_c   1.000
_cell.angle_alpha   90.00
_cell.angle_beta   90.00
_cell.angle_gamma   90.00
#
_symmetry.space_group_name_H-M   'P 1'
#
loop_
_entity.id
_entity.type
_entity.pdbx_description
1 polymer ?
#
loop_
_entity_poly.entity_id
_entity_poly.type
_entity_poly.pdbx_seq_one_letter_code
_entity_poly.pdbx_strand_id
1 'polypeptide(L)' 'METESKFIVGDDAVSVIDEEAENHDVIYLGSTTHPFFKNFMKDVFPEQVIRGTDKTVIMTRRWVKFRDML' A
#
# COMPACT_ATOMS: atom_id res chain seq x y z
N MET A 1 10.00 -16.75 11.43
CA MET A 1 8.67 -16.19 11.70
C MET A 1 7.72 -16.85 10.73
N GLU A 2 6.71 -17.53 11.22
CA GLU A 2 5.58 -17.93 10.37
C GLU A 2 4.77 -16.67 10.06
N THR A 3 4.39 -16.51 8.80
CA THR A 3 3.58 -15.39 8.33
C THR A 3 2.34 -15.96 7.68
N GLU A 4 1.17 -15.59 8.17
CA GLU A 4 -0.09 -15.91 7.54
C GLU A 4 -0.36 -14.93 6.39
N SER A 5 -0.83 -15.44 5.26
CA SER A 5 -1.20 -14.62 4.11
C SER A 5 -2.71 -14.69 3.89
N LYS A 6 -3.34 -13.52 3.75
CA LYS A 6 -4.76 -13.38 3.45
C LYS A 6 -4.93 -12.69 2.12
N PHE A 7 -5.83 -13.20 1.27
CA PHE A 7 -6.23 -12.55 0.03
C PHE A 7 -7.69 -12.11 0.17
N ILE A 8 -7.93 -10.82 -0.01
CA ILE A 8 -9.25 -10.20 0.15
C ILE A 8 -9.62 -9.55 -1.18
N VAL A 9 -10.86 -9.76 -1.63
CA VAL A 9 -11.44 -9.10 -2.80
C VAL A 9 -12.47 -8.10 -2.30
N GLY A 10 -12.35 -6.85 -2.74
CA GLY A 10 -13.32 -5.80 -2.47
C GLY A 10 -13.41 -4.85 -3.66
N ASP A 11 -14.37 -3.92 -3.60
CA ASP A 11 -14.66 -2.98 -4.67
C ASP A 11 -13.54 -1.96 -4.87
N ASP A 12 -12.89 -1.56 -3.78
CA ASP A 12 -11.70 -0.72 -3.79
C ASP A 12 -10.67 -1.20 -2.76
N ALA A 13 -9.39 -1.03 -3.08
CA ALA A 13 -8.32 -1.54 -2.24
C ALA A 13 -8.06 -0.68 -0.99
N VAL A 14 -8.49 0.58 -0.98
CA VAL A 14 -8.23 1.49 0.15
C VAL A 14 -9.19 1.16 1.30
N SER A 15 -10.48 1.07 1.02
CA SER A 15 -11.50 0.72 2.03
C SER A 15 -11.21 -0.62 2.69
N VAL A 16 -10.84 -1.63 1.90
CA VAL A 16 -10.48 -2.96 2.42
C VAL A 16 -9.26 -2.88 3.34
N ILE A 17 -8.27 -2.05 3.02
CA ILE A 17 -7.10 -1.85 3.88
C ILE A 17 -7.50 -1.13 5.17
N ASP A 18 -8.35 -0.10 5.07
CA ASP A 18 -8.81 0.67 6.24
C ASP A 18 -9.61 -0.21 7.21
N GLU A 19 -10.53 -1.03 6.69
CA GLU A 19 -11.32 -1.99 7.48
C GLU A 19 -10.42 -3.07 8.13
N GLU A 20 -9.48 -3.64 7.39
CA GLU A 20 -8.56 -4.64 7.94
C GLU A 20 -7.62 -4.02 8.98
N ALA A 21 -7.23 -2.76 8.81
CA ALA A 21 -6.34 -2.03 9.70
C ALA A 21 -6.93 -1.82 11.10
N GLU A 22 -8.25 -1.81 11.27
CA GLU A 22 -8.87 -1.73 12.61
C GLU A 22 -8.43 -2.88 13.54
N ASN A 23 -8.07 -4.02 12.96
CA ASN A 23 -7.64 -5.22 13.68
C ASN A 23 -6.12 -5.28 13.92
N HIS A 24 -5.37 -4.24 13.55
CA HIS A 24 -3.92 -4.23 13.57
C HIS A 24 -3.35 -2.92 14.17
N ASP A 25 -2.14 -3.00 14.74
CA ASP A 25 -1.50 -1.83 15.35
C ASP A 25 -0.75 -0.95 14.31
N VAL A 26 -0.22 -1.57 13.25
CA VAL A 26 0.67 -0.95 12.27
C VAL A 26 0.39 -1.51 10.88
N ILE A 27 0.44 -0.65 9.87
CA ILE A 27 0.28 -1.01 8.46
C ILE A 27 1.64 -0.94 7.77
N TYR A 28 2.06 -2.03 7.12
CA TYR A 28 3.25 -2.05 6.27
C TYR A 28 2.86 -2.07 4.79
N LEU A 29 3.18 -1.00 4.06
CA LEU A 29 2.98 -0.91 2.62
C LEU A 29 4.28 -1.25 1.87
N GLY A 30 4.26 -2.37 1.16
CA GLY A 30 5.34 -2.84 0.29
C GLY A 30 5.46 -2.07 -1.02
N SER A 31 6.64 -2.07 -1.63
CA SER A 31 6.85 -1.52 -2.98
C SER A 31 6.71 -2.58 -4.08
N THR A 32 6.07 -2.24 -5.22
CA THR A 32 5.97 -3.12 -6.40
C THR A 32 7.01 -2.79 -7.48
N THR A 33 7.29 -3.77 -8.35
CA THR A 33 8.22 -3.67 -9.49
C THR A 33 7.54 -3.33 -10.81
N HIS A 34 6.22 -3.38 -10.87
CA HIS A 34 5.47 -3.08 -12.09
C HIS A 34 5.37 -1.56 -12.33
N PRO A 35 5.42 -1.10 -13.60
CA PRO A 35 5.25 0.31 -13.98
C PRO A 35 3.88 0.94 -13.64
N PHE A 36 3.05 0.22 -12.87
CA PHE A 36 1.88 0.71 -12.14
C PHE A 36 2.14 1.99 -11.32
N PHE A 37 3.41 2.32 -11.04
CA PHE A 37 3.81 3.54 -10.34
C PHE A 37 3.50 4.86 -11.04
N LYS A 38 3.24 4.87 -12.36
CA LYS A 38 2.78 6.10 -13.07
C LYS A 38 1.41 6.58 -12.55
N ASN A 39 0.60 5.65 -12.06
CA ASN A 39 -0.68 5.93 -11.39
C ASN A 39 -0.58 5.85 -9.87
N PHE A 40 0.58 5.65 -9.25
CA PHE A 40 0.70 5.67 -7.78
C PHE A 40 1.16 7.05 -7.25
N MET A 41 1.85 7.81 -8.09
CA MET A 41 2.44 9.12 -7.73
C MET A 41 1.60 10.34 -8.10
N LYS A 42 0.52 10.17 -8.85
CA LYS A 42 -0.37 11.27 -9.27
C LYS A 42 -1.51 11.52 -8.26
N ASP A 43 -1.19 11.63 -6.95
CA ASP A 43 -2.11 11.76 -5.78
C ASP A 43 -2.83 10.48 -5.22
N VAL A 44 -2.28 9.25 -5.28
CA VAL A 44 -3.16 8.11 -5.67
C VAL A 44 -3.40 6.92 -4.73
N PHE A 45 -2.60 6.63 -3.70
CA PHE A 45 -2.94 5.44 -2.88
C PHE A 45 -2.41 5.52 -1.44
N PRO A 46 -1.12 5.83 -1.21
CA PRO A 46 -0.62 5.95 0.17
C PRO A 46 -1.35 7.00 0.97
N GLU A 47 -1.61 8.14 0.34
CA GLU A 47 -2.31 9.24 0.97
C GLU A 47 -3.77 8.90 1.25
N GLN A 48 -4.40 8.09 0.40
CA GLN A 48 -5.76 7.61 0.62
C GLN A 48 -5.82 6.69 1.84
N VAL A 49 -4.89 5.74 1.95
CA VAL A 49 -4.75 4.86 3.13
C VAL A 49 -4.45 5.67 4.39
N ILE A 50 -3.50 6.62 4.35
CA ILE A 50 -3.15 7.45 5.52
C ILE A 50 -4.33 8.31 5.99
N ARG A 51 -5.21 8.74 5.08
CA ARG A 51 -6.40 9.53 5.44
C ARG A 51 -7.52 8.67 6.04
N GLY A 52 -7.56 7.39 5.74
CA GLY A 52 -8.60 6.45 6.17
C GLY A 52 -8.35 5.78 7.52
N THR A 53 -7.15 5.92 8.08
CA THR A 53 -6.73 5.19 9.29
C THR A 53 -6.07 6.09 10.33
N ASP A 54 -6.25 5.74 11.62
CA ASP A 54 -5.50 6.33 12.74
C ASP A 54 -4.21 5.55 13.05
N LYS A 55 -3.97 4.42 12.36
CA LYS A 55 -2.82 3.54 12.57
C LYS A 55 -1.55 4.11 11.97
N THR A 56 -0.41 3.68 12.51
CA THR A 56 0.89 4.04 11.94
C THR A 56 1.11 3.32 10.61
N VAL A 57 1.37 4.08 9.55
CA VAL A 57 1.67 3.54 8.22
C VAL A 57 3.18 3.61 7.95
N ILE A 58 3.81 2.45 7.74
CA ILE A 58 5.21 2.32 7.35
C ILE A 58 5.27 1.92 5.88
N MET A 59 5.97 2.72 5.08
CA MET A 59 6.06 2.50 3.64
C MET A 59 7.48 2.18 3.22
N THR A 60 7.63 1.16 2.39
CA THR A 60 8.89 0.89 1.70
C THR A 60 8.83 1.43 0.28
N ARG A 61 9.93 2.05 -0.17
CA ARG A 61 10.10 2.48 -1.56
C ARG A 61 11.27 1.72 -2.17
N ARG A 62 11.08 1.16 -3.36
CA ARG A 62 12.18 0.58 -4.12
C ARG A 62 12.98 1.71 -4.76
N TRP A 63 14.29 1.63 -4.63
CA TRP A 63 15.19 2.51 -5.37
C TRP A 63 15.21 2.08 -6.84
N VAL A 64 14.55 2.87 -7.70
CA VAL A 64 14.46 2.60 -9.14
C VAL A 64 15.45 3.49 -9.90
N LYS A 65 16.14 2.93 -10.91
CA LYS A 65 17.00 3.73 -11.79
C LYS A 65 16.12 4.37 -12.87
N PHE A 66 16.55 5.50 -13.42
CA PHE A 66 15.77 6.26 -14.44
C PHE A 66 15.35 5.40 -15.65
N ARG A 67 16.12 4.34 -15.98
CA ARG A 67 15.83 3.37 -17.04
C ARG A 67 14.59 2.49 -16.75
N ASP A 68 14.24 2.31 -15.48
CA ASP A 68 13.12 1.48 -15.03
C ASP A 68 11.78 2.26 -15.04
N MET A 69 11.80 3.55 -15.37
CA MET A 69 10.64 4.44 -15.41
C MET A 69 10.09 4.67 -16.84
N LEU A 70 10.77 4.15 -17.86
CA LEU A 70 10.39 4.25 -19.28
C LEU A 70 9.61 3.02 -19.73
#